data_AF-A0A7V8ZEC6-F1
#
_entry.id   AF-A0A7V8ZEC6-F1
#
_cell.length_a   1.000
_cell.length_b   1.000
_cell.length_c   1.000
_cell.angle_alpha   90.00
_cell.angle_beta   90.00
_cell.angle_gamma   90.00
#
_symmetry.space_group_name_H-M   'P 1'
#
loop_
_entity.id
_entity.type
_entity.pdbx_description
1 polymer ?
#
loop_
_entity_poly.entity_id
_entity_poly.type
_entity_poly.pdbx_seq_one_letter_code
_entity_poly.pdbx_strand_id
1 'polypeptide(L)'
;MGLRQKYRLRARSDREVIREVEPGAVYVDSESGEEFEVVGKVLPLAPSPSELPWAVDNLRLCGCSLEQLAPKDLNDCPHCGRRMPAVER
;
A
#
# COMPACT_ATOMS: atom_id res chain seq x y z
N MET A 1 -7.05 -5.40 -7.14
CA MET A 1 -7.68 -4.08 -7.00
C MET A 1 -7.99 -3.87 -5.52
N GLY A 2 -7.34 -2.91 -4.87
CA GLY A 2 -7.48 -2.66 -3.43
C GLY A 2 -8.76 -1.89 -3.12
N LEU A 3 -9.79 -2.60 -2.66
CA LEU A 3 -11.11 -2.03 -2.34
C LEU A 3 -11.16 -1.40 -0.95
N ARG A 4 -10.36 -1.89 0.00
CA ARG A 4 -10.34 -1.42 1.38
C ARG A 4 -9.04 -0.69 1.69
N GLN A 5 -9.16 0.38 2.48
CA GLN A 5 -8.03 1.23 2.82
C GLN A 5 -7.12 0.53 3.82
N LYS A 6 -5.82 0.48 3.52
CA LYS A 6 -4.78 0.06 4.47
C LYS A 6 -4.28 1.25 5.28
N TYR A 7 -4.01 1.00 6.54
CA TYR A 7 -3.50 1.97 7.50
C TYR A 7 -2.22 1.45 8.13
N ARG A 8 -1.35 2.37 8.53
CA ARG A 8 -0.24 2.07 9.43
C ARG A 8 -0.73 2.24 10.86
N LEU A 9 -0.58 1.19 11.65
CA LEU A 9 -0.85 1.24 13.07
C LEU A 9 0.44 1.09 13.86
N ARG A 10 0.55 1.82 14.98
CA ARG A 10 1.73 1.85 15.85
C ARG A 10 1.33 1.75 17.31
N ALA A 11 2.00 0.87 18.04
CA ALA A 11 1.91 0.78 19.50
C ALA A 11 2.90 1.76 20.15
N ARG A 12 2.74 2.12 21.43
CA ARG A 12 3.70 2.99 22.14
C ARG A 12 5.06 2.34 22.33
N SER A 13 5.13 1.02 22.30
CA SER A 13 6.38 0.24 22.22
C SER A 13 7.05 0.27 20.85
N ASP A 14 6.57 1.08 19.91
CA ASP A 14 7.08 1.24 18.53
C ASP A 14 6.95 0.01 17.62
N ARG A 15 6.15 -0.98 18.03
CA ARG A 15 5.69 -2.04 17.12
C ARG A 15 4.77 -1.44 16.06
N GLU A 16 4.94 -1.82 14.80
CA GLU A 16 4.14 -1.33 13.68
C GLU A 16 3.56 -2.46 12.85
N VAL A 17 2.33 -2.25 12.34
CA VAL A 17 1.68 -3.14 11.38
C VAL A 17 0.95 -2.34 10.30
N ILE A 18 0.86 -2.90 9.09
CA ILE A 18 0.03 -2.34 8.00
C ILE A 18 -1.12 -3.28 7.73
N ARG A 19 -2.35 -2.77 7.84
CA ARG A 19 -3.56 -3.56 7.62
C ARG A 19 -4.78 -2.69 7.36
N GLU A 20 -5.84 -3.34 6.92
CA GLU A 20 -7.19 -2.77 6.91
C GLU A 20 -7.71 -2.69 8.35
N VAL A 21 -8.56 -1.68 8.59
CA VAL A 21 -9.16 -1.40 9.90
C VAL A 21 -10.68 -1.36 9.76
N GLU A 22 -11.37 -1.94 10.74
CA GLU A 22 -12.81 -1.89 10.89
C GLU A 22 -13.19 -0.68 11.77
N PRO A 23 -14.19 0.12 11.40
CA PRO A 23 -14.63 1.25 12.22
C PRO A 23 -15.07 0.79 13.62
N GLY A 24 -14.50 1.42 14.65
CA GLY A 24 -14.81 1.13 16.06
C GLY A 24 -14.13 -0.11 16.64
N ALA A 25 -13.30 -0.82 15.87
CA ALA A 25 -12.47 -1.91 16.40
C ALA A 25 -11.23 -1.35 17.13
N VAL A 26 -10.89 -1.98 18.26
CA VAL A 26 -9.60 -1.77 18.94
C VAL A 26 -8.66 -2.90 18.54
N TYR A 27 -7.45 -2.54 18.13
CA TYR A 27 -6.42 -3.50 17.74
C TYR A 27 -5.35 -3.58 18.82
N VAL A 28 -4.96 -4.80 19.18
CA VAL A 28 -3.98 -5.06 20.22
C VAL A 28 -2.86 -5.96 19.71
N ASP A 29 -1.66 -5.77 20.23
CA ASP A 29 -0.54 -6.68 20.05
C ASP A 29 -0.81 -8.00 20.77
N SER A 30 -0.64 -9.12 20.08
CA SER A 30 -0.98 -10.44 20.63
C SER A 30 -0.07 -10.91 21.75
N GLU A 31 1.15 -10.36 21.85
CA GLU A 31 2.12 -10.74 22.87
C GLU A 31 2.04 -9.83 24.10
N SER A 32 1.96 -8.51 23.89
CA SER A 32 1.96 -7.52 24.98
C SER A 32 0.57 -7.07 25.43
N GLY A 33 -0.47 -7.27 24.60
CA GLY A 33 -1.81 -6.74 24.81
C GLY A 33 -1.94 -5.23 24.58
N GLU A 34 -0.88 -4.58 24.09
CA GLU A 34 -0.85 -3.13 23.90
C GLU A 34 -1.73 -2.70 22.74
N GLU A 35 -2.48 -1.60 22.92
CA GLU A 35 -3.31 -1.03 21.86
C GLU A 35 -2.46 -0.37 20.76
N PHE A 36 -2.86 -0.62 19.51
CA PHE A 36 -2.32 0.04 18.33
C PHE A 36 -3.17 1.26 17.95
N GLU A 37 -2.51 2.38 17.70
CA GLU A 37 -3.14 3.59 17.18
C GLU A 37 -2.91 3.73 15.68
N VAL A 38 -3.91 4.25 14.95
CA VAL A 38 -3.75 4.57 13.52
C VAL A 38 -2.92 5.85 13.39
N VAL A 39 -1.73 5.73 12.82
CA VAL A 39 -0.80 6.86 12.65
C VAL A 39 -0.71 7.34 11.20
N GLY A 40 -1.30 6.62 10.25
CA GLY A 40 -1.32 7.06 8.86
C GLY A 40 -2.13 6.18 7.92
N LYS A 41 -2.47 6.75 6.76
CA LYS A 41 -3.03 6.00 5.62
C LYS A 41 -1.91 5.54 4.71
N VAL A 42 -1.96 4.29 4.27
CA VAL A 42 -0.99 3.74 3.32
C VAL A 42 -1.47 4.03 1.91
N LEU A 43 -0.60 4.61 1.07
CA LEU A 43 -0.87 4.79 -0.34
C LEU A 43 -0.70 3.46 -1.09
N PRO A 44 -1.43 3.22 -2.19
CA PRO A 44 -2.46 4.11 -2.74
C PRO A 44 -3.74 4.13 -1.89
N LEU A 45 -4.49 5.24 -1.95
CA LEU A 45 -5.77 5.33 -1.26
C LEU A 45 -6.80 4.42 -1.94
N ALA A 46 -7.57 3.69 -1.15
CA ALA A 46 -8.65 2.86 -1.67
C ALA A 46 -9.87 3.73 -2.06
N PRO A 47 -10.62 3.35 -3.11
CA PRO A 47 -10.34 2.23 -4.01
C PRO A 47 -9.17 2.53 -4.94
N SER A 48 -8.29 1.55 -5.13
CA SER A 48 -7.13 1.67 -6.02
C SER A 48 -7.02 0.46 -6.95
N PRO A 49 -6.63 0.65 -8.22
CA PRO A 49 -6.34 -0.48 -9.10
C PRO A 49 -5.22 -1.39 -8.56
N SER A 50 -4.30 -0.84 -7.76
CA SER A 50 -3.18 -1.57 -7.14
C SER A 50 -3.47 -1.98 -5.70
N GLU A 51 -2.90 -3.10 -5.27
CA GLU A 51 -2.95 -3.60 -3.88
C GLU A 51 -1.62 -3.47 -3.14
N LEU A 52 -0.57 -3.08 -3.86
CA LEU A 52 0.77 -2.89 -3.32
C LEU A 52 0.90 -1.52 -2.66
N PRO A 53 1.49 -1.43 -1.45
CA PRO A 53 1.86 -0.16 -0.86
C PRO A 53 2.78 0.65 -1.79
N TRP A 54 2.64 1.98 -1.76
CA TRP A 54 3.50 2.90 -2.51
C TRP A 54 4.89 2.98 -1.89
N ALA A 55 5.69 1.97 -2.14
CA ALA A 55 7.08 1.81 -1.69
C ALA A 55 7.97 1.58 -2.91
N VAL A 56 9.25 1.96 -2.82
CA VAL A 56 10.21 1.87 -3.94
C VAL A 56 10.21 0.46 -4.55
N ASP A 57 10.21 -0.58 -3.71
CA ASP A 57 10.21 -1.98 -4.14
C ASP A 57 8.96 -2.41 -4.91
N ASN A 58 7.84 -1.70 -4.73
CA ASN A 58 6.56 -1.99 -5.35
C ASN A 58 6.30 -1.16 -6.61
N LEU A 59 7.22 -0.26 -6.97
CA LEU A 59 7.07 0.66 -8.09
C LEU A 59 8.03 0.34 -9.22
N ARG A 60 7.64 0.73 -10.42
CA ARG A 60 8.46 0.67 -11.62
C ARG A 60 8.24 1.91 -12.47
N LEU A 61 9.23 2.22 -13.31
CA LEU A 61 9.09 3.30 -14.28
C LEU A 61 8.24 2.84 -15.46
N CYS A 62 7.35 3.71 -15.95
CA CYS A 62 6.73 3.48 -17.25
C CYS A 62 7.81 3.55 -18.33
N GLY A 63 7.91 2.53 -19.19
CA GLY A 63 8.81 2.58 -20.35
C GLY A 63 8.46 3.68 -21.38
N CYS A 64 7.28 4.28 -21.26
CA CYS A 64 6.76 5.31 -22.16
C CYS A 64 7.31 6.72 -21.89
N SER A 65 7.42 7.09 -20.62
CA SER A 65 7.83 8.42 -20.17
C SER A 65 9.10 8.37 -19.33
N LEU A 66 9.50 7.19 -18.83
CA LEU A 66 10.63 6.94 -17.91
C LEU A 66 10.67 7.83 -16.66
N GLU A 67 9.67 8.67 -16.43
CA GLU A 67 9.60 9.64 -15.34
C GLU A 67 8.46 9.34 -14.36
N GLN A 68 7.48 8.53 -14.78
CA GLN A 68 6.30 8.24 -13.98
C GLN A 68 6.43 6.88 -13.28
N LEU A 69 6.24 6.88 -11.96
CA LEU A 69 6.16 5.67 -11.14
C LEU A 69 4.76 5.05 -11.26
N ALA A 70 4.73 3.75 -11.52
CA ALA A 70 3.54 2.94 -11.57
C ALA A 70 3.72 1.69 -10.68
N PRO A 71 2.67 1.21 -10.01
CA PRO A 71 2.72 -0.04 -9.26
C PRO A 71 3.04 -1.25 -10.15
N LYS A 72 3.88 -2.16 -9.63
CA LYS A 72 4.35 -3.37 -10.35
C LYS A 72 3.24 -4.38 -10.63
N ASP A 73 2.18 -4.40 -9.83
CA ASP A 73 1.03 -5.28 -9.98
C ASP A 73 0.04 -4.84 -11.07
N LEU A 74 0.20 -3.65 -11.63
CA LEU A 74 -0.61 -3.18 -12.76
C LEU A 74 0.00 -3.60 -14.08
N ASN A 75 -0.83 -4.00 -15.03
CA ASN A 75 -0.40 -4.34 -16.38
C ASN A 75 -0.29 -3.11 -17.30
N ASP A 76 -1.20 -2.16 -17.14
CA ASP A 76 -1.29 -0.94 -17.95
C ASP A 76 -0.95 0.27 -17.09
N CYS A 77 -0.19 1.21 -17.63
CA CYS A 77 0.25 2.39 -16.90
C CYS A 77 -0.95 3.30 -16.57
N PRO A 78 -1.18 3.65 -15.29
CA PRO A 78 -2.32 4.48 -14.91
C PRO A 78 -2.23 5.93 -15.41
N HIS A 79 -1.05 6.37 -15.85
CA HIS A 79 -0.80 7.74 -16.32
C HIS A 79 -0.99 7.90 -17.82
N CYS A 80 -0.64 6.89 -18.62
CA CYS A 80 -0.66 6.99 -20.10
C CYS A 80 -1.48 5.89 -20.81
N GLY A 81 -1.98 4.90 -20.07
CA GLY A 81 -2.80 3.80 -20.60
C GLY A 81 -2.05 2.74 -21.41
N ARG A 82 -0.74 2.86 -21.62
CA ARG A 82 0.05 1.87 -22.38
C ARG A 82 0.31 0.61 -21.54
N ARG A 83 0.34 -0.52 -22.23
CA ARG A 83 0.82 -1.79 -21.68
C ARG A 83 2.28 -1.65 -21.24
N MET A 84 2.56 -1.99 -19.99
CA MET A 84 3.92 -2.00 -19.46
C MET A 84 4.61 -3.34 -19.76
N PRO A 85 5.94 -3.36 -19.94
CA PRO A 85 6.71 -4.59 -20.15
C PRO A 85 6.60 -5.52 -18.92
N ALA A 86 6.99 -6.78 -19.07
CA ALA A 86 7.08 -7.69 -17.91
C ALA A 86 8.09 -7.16 -16.89
N VAL A 87 7.82 -7.38 -15.60
CA VAL A 87 8.81 -7.11 -14.53
C VAL A 87 9.84 -8.24 -14.56
N GLU A 88 11.12 -7.91 -14.69
CA GLU A 88 12.20 -8.90 -14.59
C GLU A 88 12.24 -9.48 -13.16
N ARG A 89 12.54 -10.78 -13.05
CA ARG A 89 12.55 -11.51 -11.78
C ARG A 89 13.85 -11.31 -11.02
#